data_AF-A0A1F8GDF0-F1
#
_entry.id   AF-A0A1F8GDF0-F1
#
_cell.length_a   1.000
_cell.length_b   1.000
_cell.length_c   1.000
_cell.angle_alpha   90.00
_cell.angle_beta   90.00
_cell.angle_gamma   90.00
#
_symmetry.space_group_name_H-M   'P 1'
#
loop_
_entity.id
_entity.type
_entity.pdbx_description
1 polymer ?
#
loop_
_entity_poly.entity_id
_entity_poly.type
_entity_poly.pdbx_seq_one_letter_code
_entity_poly.pdbx_strand_id
1 'polypeptide(L)'
;MPKEEITMLQIGVESTQDHIQELFKELGVNFEEINPNIIKKLRLLSERTETFRDEERSLGIAHALFQYYEEKLSDEKFTEDEQRTVLVGTIFTDIGKTGPRNATLEQETIILDIYNVENLIAPEKTSLLEFIHNNFPEDGEERLSAIEAIDGISRNMTMREFYNLHPRWTLEIVSGDGVPPEAVAAAATHHMLEGINPEEIVDKDGRFTKYFGDNMFFDRAEKLIIILDKYDAFRRRGGKEHKKAIELVKDKIESNPNFTGDKEFEELLNNLDTMISTNAKTYQSNK
;
A
#
# COMPACT_ATOMS: atom_id res chain seq x y z
N MET A 1 36.08 5.89 -7.00
CA MET A 1 34.91 6.56 -6.41
C MET A 1 35.41 7.55 -5.36
N PRO A 2 35.02 8.83 -5.41
CA PRO A 2 35.51 9.83 -4.47
C PRO A 2 34.89 9.60 -3.09
N LYS A 3 35.66 9.82 -2.03
CA LYS A 3 35.25 9.61 -0.62
C LYS A 3 34.00 10.42 -0.20
N GLU A 4 33.68 11.51 -0.89
CA GLU A 4 32.55 12.39 -0.56
C GLU A 4 31.20 11.78 -0.96
N GLU A 5 31.11 11.05 -2.08
CA GLU A 5 29.91 10.29 -2.46
C GLU A 5 29.60 9.17 -1.46
N ILE A 6 30.65 8.49 -0.97
CA ILE A 6 30.51 7.42 0.02
C ILE A 6 29.95 7.96 1.34
N THR A 7 30.35 9.19 1.72
CA THR A 7 29.94 9.79 3.00
C THR A 7 28.48 10.26 2.96
N MET A 8 28.00 10.82 1.85
CA MET A 8 26.58 11.21 1.73
C MET A 8 25.65 10.00 1.60
N LEU A 9 26.07 8.95 0.89
CA LEU A 9 25.34 7.68 0.83
C LEU A 9 25.24 7.01 2.21
N GLN A 10 26.29 7.05 3.02
CA GLN A 10 26.26 6.50 4.39
C GLN A 10 25.32 7.28 5.32
N ILE A 11 25.30 8.62 5.24
CA ILE A 11 24.43 9.46 6.07
C ILE A 11 22.94 9.28 5.72
N GLY A 12 22.60 9.12 4.43
CA GLY A 12 21.22 8.88 3.99
C GLY A 12 20.68 7.48 4.31
N VAL A 13 21.56 6.47 4.34
CA VAL A 13 21.21 5.09 4.71
C VAL A 13 21.02 4.95 6.23
N GLU A 14 21.86 5.59 7.04
CA GLU A 14 21.69 5.64 8.51
C GLU A 14 20.38 6.35 8.88
N SER A 15 20.04 7.48 8.25
CA SER A 15 18.78 8.19 8.56
C SER A 15 17.52 7.40 8.21
N THR A 16 17.55 6.58 7.15
CA THR A 16 16.40 5.77 6.73
C THR A 16 16.24 4.53 7.62
N GLN A 17 17.37 3.94 8.05
CA GLN A 17 17.38 2.82 8.97
C GLN A 17 16.78 3.21 10.33
N ASP A 18 17.19 4.37 10.87
CA ASP A 18 16.70 4.86 12.15
C ASP A 18 15.21 5.19 12.08
N HIS A 19 14.76 5.79 10.97
CA HIS A 19 13.36 6.18 10.76
C HIS A 19 12.38 4.99 10.74
N ILE A 20 12.66 3.93 9.97
CA ILE A 20 11.78 2.74 9.92
C ILE A 20 11.73 2.05 11.29
N GLN A 21 12.86 2.00 12.00
CA GLN A 21 12.92 1.41 13.33
C GLN A 21 12.13 2.23 14.36
N GLU A 22 12.22 3.56 14.31
CA GLU A 22 11.43 4.47 15.13
C GLU A 22 9.94 4.29 14.86
N LEU A 23 9.52 4.26 13.59
CA LEU A 23 8.13 4.05 13.21
C LEU A 23 7.60 2.70 13.74
N PHE A 24 8.36 1.61 13.60
CA PHE A 24 7.93 0.30 14.10
C PHE A 24 7.72 0.32 15.61
N LYS A 25 8.61 1.01 16.34
CA LYS A 25 8.49 1.20 17.78
C LYS A 25 7.25 2.00 18.16
N GLU A 26 6.93 3.07 17.42
CA GLU A 26 5.71 3.86 17.62
C GLU A 26 4.45 3.02 17.39
N LEU A 27 4.46 2.14 16.40
CA LEU A 27 3.36 1.24 16.07
C LEU A 27 3.27 -0.01 16.98
N GLY A 28 4.19 -0.16 17.94
CA GLY A 28 4.23 -1.34 18.82
C GLY A 28 4.57 -2.64 18.08
N VAL A 29 5.30 -2.54 16.97
CA VAL A 29 5.84 -3.68 16.22
C VAL A 29 7.25 -3.99 16.72
N ASN A 30 7.51 -5.25 17.09
CA ASN A 30 8.84 -5.65 17.51
C ASN A 30 9.77 -5.79 16.30
N PHE A 31 10.56 -4.75 16.03
CA PHE A 31 11.50 -4.69 14.91
C PHE A 31 12.44 -5.91 14.84
N GLU A 32 12.89 -6.43 15.98
CA GLU A 32 13.82 -7.58 16.04
C GLU A 32 13.16 -8.93 15.69
N GLU A 33 11.82 -9.00 15.76
CA GLU A 33 11.07 -10.20 15.38
C GLU A 33 10.69 -10.21 13.90
N ILE A 34 10.79 -9.07 13.22
CA ILE A 34 10.46 -8.93 11.80
C ILE A 34 11.56 -9.54 10.95
N ASN A 35 11.17 -10.32 9.94
CA ASN A 35 12.13 -10.92 9.01
C ASN A 35 13.03 -9.85 8.37
N PRO A 36 14.37 -9.99 8.43
CA PRO A 36 15.30 -9.00 7.87
C PRO A 36 15.08 -8.67 6.39
N ASN A 37 14.50 -9.59 5.61
CA ASN A 37 14.16 -9.36 4.20
C ASN A 37 13.01 -8.34 4.05
N ILE A 38 12.03 -8.35 4.96
CA ILE A 38 10.96 -7.35 5.00
C ILE A 38 11.56 -5.97 5.27
N ILE A 39 12.43 -5.88 6.27
CA ILE A 39 13.11 -4.62 6.62
C ILE A 39 13.94 -4.10 5.45
N LYS A 40 14.71 -4.98 4.78
CA LYS A 40 15.46 -4.63 3.56
C LYS A 40 14.54 -4.08 2.48
N LYS A 41 13.39 -4.71 2.23
CA LYS A 41 12.43 -4.29 1.21
C LYS A 41 11.76 -2.95 1.55
N LEU A 42 11.38 -2.72 2.80
CA LEU A 42 10.86 -1.41 3.24
C LEU A 42 11.89 -0.30 3.09
N ARG A 43 13.15 -0.55 3.44
CA ARG A 43 14.24 0.41 3.21
C ARG A 43 14.39 0.72 1.72
N LEU A 44 14.41 -0.31 0.88
CA LEU A 44 14.51 -0.15 -0.56
C LEU A 44 13.34 0.70 -1.12
N LEU A 45 12.11 0.45 -0.64
CA LEU A 45 10.93 1.22 -1.01
C LEU A 45 11.05 2.68 -0.56
N SER A 46 11.47 2.93 0.68
CA SER A 46 11.65 4.27 1.26
C SER A 46 12.77 5.06 0.58
N GLU A 47 13.87 4.43 0.19
CA GLU A 47 15.02 5.09 -0.42
C GLU A 47 14.78 5.44 -1.90
N ARG A 48 13.94 4.65 -2.60
CA ARG A 48 13.82 4.72 -4.07
C ARG A 48 12.50 5.25 -4.58
N THR A 49 11.47 5.36 -3.74
CA THR A 49 10.14 5.76 -4.17
C THR A 49 9.47 6.68 -3.14
N GLU A 50 8.46 7.43 -3.58
CA GLU A 50 7.59 8.17 -2.65
C GLU A 50 6.58 7.26 -1.94
N THR A 51 6.52 5.97 -2.28
CA THR A 51 5.50 5.04 -1.77
C THR A 51 5.55 4.90 -0.25
N PHE A 52 6.72 4.79 0.37
CA PHE A 52 6.79 4.69 1.83
C PHE A 52 6.22 5.96 2.50
N ARG A 53 6.50 7.14 1.93
CA ARG A 53 5.92 8.41 2.41
C ARG A 53 4.42 8.52 2.15
N ASP A 54 3.89 7.82 1.15
CA ASP A 54 2.45 7.71 0.91
C ASP A 54 1.79 7.00 2.09
N GLU A 55 2.38 5.89 2.55
CA GLU A 55 1.88 5.16 3.71
C GLU A 55 1.97 5.98 5.00
N GLU A 56 3.05 6.73 5.20
CA GLU A 56 3.18 7.64 6.36
C GLU A 56 2.10 8.72 6.38
N ARG A 57 1.73 9.28 5.22
CA ARG A 57 0.62 10.23 5.15
C ARG A 57 -0.72 9.56 5.45
N SER A 58 -0.93 8.35 4.94
CA SER A 58 -2.10 7.54 5.26
C SER A 58 -2.21 7.26 6.77
N LEU A 59 -1.09 6.98 7.45
CA LEU A 59 -1.05 6.87 8.92
C LEU A 59 -1.47 8.16 9.62
N GLY A 60 -0.95 9.31 9.16
CA GLY A 60 -1.34 10.61 9.72
C GLY A 60 -2.85 10.87 9.60
N ILE A 61 -3.46 10.50 8.48
CA ILE A 61 -4.91 10.58 8.28
C ILE A 61 -5.64 9.58 9.19
N ALA A 62 -5.16 8.35 9.31
CA ALA A 62 -5.75 7.32 10.17
C ALA A 62 -5.78 7.76 11.64
N HIS A 63 -4.66 8.27 12.18
CA HIS A 63 -4.59 8.77 13.55
C HIS A 63 -5.58 9.90 13.81
N ALA A 64 -5.67 10.87 12.91
CA ALA A 64 -6.64 11.94 13.05
C ALA A 64 -8.09 11.44 12.97
N LEU A 65 -8.33 10.41 12.15
CA LEU A 65 -9.64 9.79 12.05
C LEU A 65 -10.01 9.08 13.36
N PHE A 66 -9.10 8.30 13.95
CA PHE A 66 -9.34 7.69 15.26
C PHE A 66 -9.64 8.72 16.34
N GLN A 67 -8.89 9.82 16.38
CA GLN A 67 -9.18 10.93 17.28
C GLN A 67 -10.58 11.53 17.02
N TYR A 68 -10.97 11.71 15.75
CA TYR A 68 -12.31 12.16 15.40
C TYR A 68 -13.40 11.21 15.92
N TYR A 69 -13.21 9.90 15.79
CA TYR A 69 -14.13 8.90 16.35
C TYR A 69 -14.21 9.00 17.87
N GLU A 70 -13.08 9.13 18.57
CA GLU A 70 -13.08 9.29 20.03
C GLU A 70 -13.84 10.55 20.48
N GLU A 71 -13.67 11.66 19.77
CA GLU A 71 -14.24 12.96 20.17
C GLU A 71 -15.69 13.17 19.73
N LYS A 72 -16.10 12.59 18.60
CA LYS A 72 -17.38 12.91 17.93
C LYS A 72 -18.31 11.71 17.76
N LEU A 73 -17.76 10.50 17.69
CA LEU A 73 -18.49 9.25 17.44
C LEU A 73 -18.09 8.18 18.46
N SER A 74 -18.12 8.53 19.75
CA SER A 74 -17.52 7.73 20.82
C SER A 74 -18.11 6.33 20.96
N ASP A 75 -19.38 6.16 20.60
CA ASP A 75 -20.09 4.88 20.63
C ASP A 75 -19.66 3.94 19.49
N GLU A 76 -19.01 4.48 18.46
CA GLU A 76 -18.52 3.78 17.27
C GLU A 76 -16.99 3.82 17.16
N LYS A 77 -16.29 4.11 18.27
CA LYS A 77 -14.83 4.21 18.27
C LYS A 77 -14.17 2.90 17.83
N PHE A 78 -13.05 3.03 17.14
CA PHE A 78 -12.19 1.89 16.83
C PHE A 78 -11.59 1.33 18.13
N THR A 79 -11.65 0.02 18.29
CA THR A 79 -10.94 -0.72 19.33
C THR A 79 -9.43 -0.62 19.14
N GLU A 80 -8.67 -0.90 20.19
CA GLU A 80 -7.19 -0.88 20.12
C GLU A 80 -6.67 -1.86 19.05
N ASP A 81 -7.30 -3.02 18.90
CA ASP A 81 -6.93 -4.03 17.91
C ASP A 81 -7.24 -3.59 16.47
N GLU A 82 -8.39 -2.95 16.22
CA GLU A 82 -8.70 -2.40 14.89
C GLU A 82 -7.73 -1.25 14.54
N GLN A 83 -7.45 -0.35 15.49
CA GLN A 83 -6.49 0.74 15.27
C GLN A 83 -5.10 0.18 14.94
N ARG A 84 -4.63 -0.81 15.71
CA ARG A 84 -3.35 -1.46 15.46
C ARG A 84 -3.32 -2.16 14.10
N THR A 85 -4.39 -2.84 13.71
CA THR A 85 -4.52 -3.49 12.40
C THR A 85 -4.38 -2.48 11.27
N VAL A 86 -5.10 -1.36 11.36
CA VAL A 86 -5.03 -0.28 10.35
C VAL A 86 -3.63 0.32 10.27
N LEU A 87 -3.05 0.70 11.41
CA LEU A 87 -1.76 1.39 11.42
C LEU A 87 -0.62 0.48 10.95
N VAL A 88 -0.55 -0.76 11.44
CA VAL A 88 0.50 -1.69 11.03
C VAL A 88 0.26 -2.14 9.57
N GLY A 89 -0.98 -2.47 9.21
CA GLY A 89 -1.31 -2.92 7.85
C GLY A 89 -1.00 -1.87 6.79
N THR A 90 -1.26 -0.58 7.07
CA THR A 90 -1.00 0.53 6.14
C THR A 90 0.48 0.58 5.72
N ILE A 91 1.43 0.39 6.63
CA ILE A 91 2.86 0.42 6.29
C ILE A 91 3.30 -0.68 5.32
N PHE A 92 2.52 -1.76 5.20
CA PHE A 92 2.87 -2.91 4.39
C PHE A 92 2.06 -3.06 3.09
N THR A 93 1.01 -2.26 2.86
CA THR A 93 0.11 -2.36 1.68
C THR A 93 0.91 -2.49 0.38
N ASP A 94 1.87 -1.61 0.19
CA ASP A 94 2.64 -1.45 -1.04
C ASP A 94 4.03 -2.12 -1.03
N ILE A 95 4.39 -2.88 0.01
CA ILE A 95 5.71 -3.55 0.06
C ILE A 95 5.92 -4.52 -1.11
N GLY A 96 4.84 -5.07 -1.66
CA GLY A 96 4.83 -5.89 -2.87
C GLY A 96 5.38 -5.18 -4.11
N LYS A 97 5.43 -3.84 -4.15
CA LYS A 97 6.06 -3.08 -5.25
C LYS A 97 7.57 -3.29 -5.34
N THR A 98 8.16 -3.98 -4.36
CA THR A 98 9.55 -4.48 -4.42
C THR A 98 9.68 -5.81 -5.18
N GLY A 99 8.59 -6.38 -5.69
CA GLY A 99 8.55 -7.70 -6.31
C GLY A 99 8.42 -8.85 -5.30
N PRO A 100 8.32 -10.12 -5.76
CA PRO A 100 8.05 -11.26 -4.90
C PRO A 100 9.10 -11.48 -3.81
N ARG A 101 8.74 -12.28 -2.79
CA ARG A 101 9.59 -12.59 -1.61
C ARG A 101 11.03 -12.97 -1.98
N ASN A 102 11.20 -13.76 -3.05
CA ASN A 102 12.48 -14.34 -3.47
C ASN A 102 13.14 -13.63 -4.66
N ALA A 103 12.68 -12.42 -5.02
CA ALA A 103 13.29 -11.64 -6.08
C ALA A 103 14.77 -11.33 -5.77
N THR A 104 15.61 -11.39 -6.80
CA THR A 104 17.01 -10.90 -6.71
C THR A 104 17.06 -9.38 -6.61
N LEU A 105 18.16 -8.80 -6.11
CA LEU A 105 18.29 -7.34 -6.01
C LEU A 105 18.11 -6.61 -7.36
N GLU A 106 18.58 -7.23 -8.44
CA GLU A 106 18.39 -6.74 -9.81
C GLU A 106 16.89 -6.69 -10.16
N GLN A 107 16.17 -7.78 -9.92
CA GLN A 107 14.73 -7.85 -10.15
C GLN A 107 13.94 -6.87 -9.28
N GLU A 108 14.26 -6.75 -7.99
CA GLU A 108 13.63 -5.79 -7.07
C GLU A 108 13.82 -4.36 -7.60
N THR A 109 15.02 -4.02 -8.08
CA THR A 109 15.34 -2.71 -8.64
C THR A 109 14.52 -2.42 -9.90
N ILE A 110 14.46 -3.37 -10.84
CA ILE A 110 13.71 -3.21 -12.09
C ILE A 110 12.20 -3.05 -11.80
N ILE A 111 11.66 -3.87 -10.90
CA ILE A 111 10.24 -3.79 -10.53
C ILE A 111 9.93 -2.45 -9.88
N LEU A 112 10.77 -1.96 -8.98
CA LEU A 112 10.61 -0.64 -8.39
C LEU A 112 10.66 0.47 -9.43
N ASP A 113 11.61 0.42 -10.37
CA ASP A 113 11.69 1.39 -11.46
C ASP A 113 10.38 1.43 -12.27
N ILE A 114 9.78 0.26 -12.54
CA ILE A 114 8.48 0.14 -13.22
C ILE A 114 7.35 0.79 -12.41
N TYR A 115 7.27 0.53 -11.10
CA TYR A 115 6.24 1.13 -10.23
C TYR A 115 6.44 2.64 -9.99
N ASN A 116 7.68 3.13 -10.11
CA ASN A 116 8.00 4.54 -9.92
C ASN A 116 7.59 5.42 -11.12
N VAL A 117 7.29 4.82 -12.28
CA VAL A 117 6.67 5.55 -13.39
C VAL A 117 5.19 5.76 -13.09
N GLU A 118 4.87 6.96 -12.62
CA GLU A 118 3.49 7.36 -12.30
C GLU A 118 2.71 7.85 -13.54
N ASN A 119 1.38 7.90 -13.41
CA ASN A 119 0.47 8.54 -14.38
C ASN A 119 0.47 7.92 -15.80
N LEU A 120 0.75 6.62 -15.90
CA LEU A 120 0.58 5.88 -17.15
C LEU A 120 -0.88 5.97 -17.64
N ILE A 121 -1.05 6.39 -18.89
CA ILE A 121 -2.35 6.49 -19.55
C ILE A 121 -2.76 5.10 -20.05
N ALA A 122 -4.01 4.70 -19.75
CA ALA A 122 -4.62 3.44 -20.20
C ALA A 122 -3.76 2.19 -19.91
N PRO A 123 -3.40 1.91 -18.64
CA PRO A 123 -2.58 0.76 -18.25
C PRO A 123 -3.18 -0.59 -18.66
N GLU A 124 -4.48 -0.66 -18.93
CA GLU A 124 -5.18 -1.83 -19.46
C GLU A 124 -4.94 -2.09 -20.95
N LYS A 125 -4.31 -1.15 -21.67
CA LYS A 125 -4.02 -1.26 -23.11
C LYS A 125 -2.53 -1.34 -23.41
N THR A 126 -1.70 -0.76 -22.54
CA THR A 126 -0.24 -0.78 -22.68
C THR A 126 0.31 -2.12 -22.18
N SER A 127 1.02 -2.84 -23.04
CA SER A 127 1.73 -4.07 -22.64
C SER A 127 2.99 -3.74 -21.82
N LEU A 128 3.47 -4.70 -21.01
CA LEU A 128 4.73 -4.56 -20.29
C LEU A 128 5.91 -4.35 -21.25
N LEU A 129 5.93 -5.05 -22.40
CA LEU A 129 6.92 -4.85 -23.47
C LEU A 129 6.93 -3.39 -23.96
N GLU A 130 5.77 -2.87 -24.36
CA GLU A 130 5.62 -1.50 -24.85
C GLU A 130 6.02 -0.49 -23.77
N PHE A 131 5.59 -0.71 -22.54
CA PHE A 131 5.94 0.15 -21.42
C PHE A 131 7.45 0.19 -21.19
N ILE A 132 8.13 -0.97 -21.17
CA ILE A 132 9.58 -1.02 -20.94
C ILE A 132 10.34 -0.34 -22.07
N HIS A 133 10.00 -0.61 -23.33
CA HIS A 133 10.67 0.03 -24.47
C HIS A 133 10.49 1.55 -24.49
N ASN A 134 9.34 2.05 -24.02
CA ASN A 134 9.06 3.49 -23.98
C ASN A 134 9.77 4.21 -22.83
N ASN A 135 9.94 3.57 -21.66
CA ASN A 135 10.47 4.21 -20.45
C ASN A 135 11.96 3.87 -20.19
N PHE A 136 12.45 2.73 -20.69
CA PHE A 136 13.80 2.23 -20.48
C PHE A 136 14.42 1.73 -21.79
N PRO A 137 14.61 2.61 -22.80
CA PRO A 137 15.04 2.21 -24.14
C PRO A 137 16.49 1.70 -24.21
N GLU A 138 17.34 2.06 -23.25
CA GLU A 138 18.77 1.72 -23.26
C GLU A 138 19.04 0.27 -22.87
N ASP A 139 18.26 -0.27 -21.92
CA ASP A 139 18.44 -1.60 -21.30
C ASP A 139 17.14 -2.45 -21.29
N GLY A 140 16.14 -2.07 -22.08
CA GLY A 140 14.79 -2.64 -22.01
C GLY A 140 14.70 -4.15 -22.23
N GLU A 141 15.46 -4.74 -23.17
CA GLU A 141 15.47 -6.19 -23.38
C GLU A 141 16.13 -6.95 -22.21
N GLU A 142 17.15 -6.37 -21.59
CA GLU A 142 17.81 -6.94 -20.42
C GLU A 142 16.85 -6.93 -19.23
N ARG A 143 16.16 -5.80 -19.01
CA ARG A 143 15.13 -5.65 -17.98
C ARG A 143 14.01 -6.67 -18.15
N LEU A 144 13.47 -6.80 -19.36
CA LEU A 144 12.40 -7.76 -19.67
C LEU A 144 12.86 -9.19 -19.40
N SER A 145 14.07 -9.55 -19.84
CA SER A 145 14.62 -10.90 -19.63
C SER A 145 14.78 -11.22 -18.13
N ALA A 146 15.22 -10.25 -17.33
CA ALA A 146 15.40 -10.41 -15.89
C ALA A 146 14.07 -10.61 -15.13
N ILE A 147 13.02 -9.86 -15.49
CA ILE A 147 11.71 -9.95 -14.81
C ILE A 147 10.85 -11.11 -15.36
N GLU A 148 10.99 -11.51 -16.62
CA GLU A 148 10.30 -12.71 -17.15
C GLU A 148 10.84 -14.02 -16.56
N ALA A 149 12.00 -14.00 -15.91
CA ALA A 149 12.48 -15.13 -15.11
C ALA A 149 11.66 -15.32 -13.81
N ILE A 150 10.80 -14.37 -13.45
CA ILE A 150 9.89 -14.45 -12.31
C ILE A 150 8.58 -15.11 -12.77
N ASP A 151 8.15 -16.14 -12.03
CA ASP A 151 6.91 -16.83 -12.34
C ASP A 151 5.69 -15.88 -12.32
N GLY A 152 4.82 -16.03 -13.31
CA GLY A 152 3.63 -15.20 -13.48
C GLY A 152 3.84 -13.85 -14.19
N ILE A 153 5.08 -13.48 -14.56
CA ILE A 153 5.34 -12.27 -15.36
C ILE A 153 5.52 -12.63 -16.84
N SER A 154 4.85 -11.90 -17.72
CA SER A 154 4.94 -12.06 -19.18
C SER A 154 5.07 -10.69 -19.83
N ARG A 155 6.00 -10.52 -20.79
CA ARG A 155 6.14 -9.26 -21.54
C ARG A 155 4.85 -8.81 -22.26
N ASN A 156 3.94 -9.74 -22.53
CA ASN A 156 2.68 -9.46 -23.21
C ASN A 156 1.53 -9.11 -22.26
N MET A 157 1.72 -9.23 -20.95
CA MET A 157 0.70 -8.81 -19.99
C MET A 157 0.55 -7.30 -20.03
N THR A 158 -0.64 -6.81 -19.74
CA THR A 158 -0.92 -5.38 -19.62
C THR A 158 -0.25 -4.81 -18.37
N MET A 159 0.03 -3.51 -18.37
CA MET A 159 0.53 -2.82 -17.17
C MET A 159 -0.46 -2.89 -16.02
N ARG A 160 -1.78 -2.95 -16.29
CA ARG A 160 -2.79 -3.20 -15.27
C ARG A 160 -2.61 -4.56 -14.60
N GLU A 161 -2.40 -5.63 -15.38
CA GLU A 161 -2.16 -6.97 -14.85
C GLU A 161 -0.86 -7.00 -14.04
N PHE A 162 0.21 -6.39 -14.54
CA PHE A 162 1.47 -6.28 -13.82
C PHE A 162 1.29 -5.54 -12.49
N TYR A 163 0.66 -4.37 -12.49
CA TYR A 163 0.40 -3.62 -11.27
C TYR A 163 -0.42 -4.41 -10.25
N ASN A 164 -1.36 -5.25 -10.70
CA ASN A 164 -2.19 -6.09 -9.86
C ASN A 164 -1.45 -7.30 -9.25
N LEU A 165 -0.16 -7.51 -9.55
CA LEU A 165 0.64 -8.55 -8.91
C LEU A 165 1.06 -8.18 -7.48
N HIS A 166 1.25 -6.88 -7.19
CA HIS A 166 1.82 -6.49 -5.90
C HIS A 166 0.97 -6.82 -4.67
N PRO A 167 -0.38 -6.87 -4.66
CA PRO A 167 -1.12 -7.29 -3.46
C PRO A 167 -0.82 -8.75 -3.10
N ARG A 168 -0.63 -9.61 -4.11
CA ARG A 168 -0.16 -10.99 -3.91
C ARG A 168 1.27 -11.01 -3.39
N TRP A 169 2.17 -10.21 -3.97
CA TRP A 169 3.55 -10.14 -3.46
C TRP A 169 3.60 -9.57 -2.04
N THR A 170 2.75 -8.61 -1.68
CA THR A 170 2.58 -8.11 -0.31
C THR A 170 2.22 -9.27 0.61
N LEU A 171 1.16 -10.04 0.31
CA LEU A 171 0.79 -11.23 1.08
C LEU A 171 1.98 -12.20 1.22
N GLU A 172 2.63 -12.52 0.10
CA GLU A 172 3.79 -13.40 0.09
C GLU A 172 4.94 -12.84 0.92
N ILE A 173 5.22 -11.53 0.93
CA ILE A 173 6.36 -10.96 1.68
C ILE A 173 6.11 -10.98 3.19
N VAL A 174 4.89 -10.62 3.64
CA VAL A 174 4.63 -10.37 5.06
C VAL A 174 4.08 -11.57 5.83
N SER A 175 3.58 -12.60 5.14
CA SER A 175 2.97 -13.78 5.78
C SER A 175 3.95 -14.59 6.65
N GLY A 176 3.70 -14.64 7.96
CA GLY A 176 4.42 -15.50 8.91
C GLY A 176 5.83 -15.05 9.29
N ASP A 177 6.16 -13.78 9.00
CA ASP A 177 7.52 -13.24 9.05
C ASP A 177 7.68 -12.14 10.12
N GLY A 178 7.02 -12.33 11.26
CA GLY A 178 7.04 -11.41 12.41
C GLY A 178 6.02 -10.26 12.35
N VAL A 179 5.35 -10.08 11.20
CA VAL A 179 4.24 -9.13 11.06
C VAL A 179 2.99 -9.69 11.77
N PRO A 180 2.26 -8.87 12.57
CA PRO A 180 1.02 -9.30 13.19
C PRO A 180 0.04 -9.89 12.16
N PRO A 181 -0.54 -11.08 12.39
CA PRO A 181 -1.36 -11.77 11.40
C PRO A 181 -2.53 -10.94 10.85
N GLU A 182 -3.19 -10.16 11.71
CA GLU A 182 -4.29 -9.26 11.35
C GLU A 182 -3.84 -8.17 10.36
N ALA A 183 -2.65 -7.61 10.57
CA ALA A 183 -2.06 -6.61 9.67
C ALA A 183 -1.64 -7.22 8.32
N VAL A 184 -1.31 -8.52 8.27
CA VAL A 184 -1.02 -9.21 7.01
C VAL A 184 -2.25 -9.25 6.10
N ALA A 185 -3.41 -9.62 6.65
CA ALA A 185 -4.66 -9.65 5.90
C ALA A 185 -5.02 -8.24 5.40
N ALA A 186 -4.88 -7.25 6.27
CA ALA A 186 -5.22 -5.88 5.96
C ALA A 186 -4.31 -5.25 4.89
N ALA A 187 -3.00 -5.48 4.96
CA ALA A 187 -2.07 -5.08 3.92
C ALA A 187 -2.37 -5.77 2.58
N ALA A 188 -2.65 -7.07 2.58
CA ALA A 188 -2.85 -7.85 1.35
C ALA A 188 -4.17 -7.53 0.63
N THR A 189 -5.22 -7.12 1.35
CA THR A 189 -6.57 -6.89 0.80
C THR A 189 -6.81 -5.46 0.31
N HIS A 190 -5.82 -4.57 0.36
CA HIS A 190 -5.99 -3.15 0.02
C HIS A 190 -6.43 -2.88 -1.46
N HIS A 191 -6.40 -3.90 -2.33
CA HIS A 191 -6.90 -3.86 -3.72
C HIS A 191 -8.24 -4.57 -3.95
N MET A 192 -9.00 -4.88 -2.89
CA MET A 192 -10.30 -5.55 -3.03
C MET A 192 -11.32 -4.74 -3.85
N LEU A 193 -11.25 -3.40 -3.84
CA LEU A 193 -12.08 -2.55 -4.69
C LEU A 193 -11.72 -2.64 -6.18
N GLU A 194 -10.50 -3.06 -6.52
CA GLU A 194 -10.09 -3.42 -7.88
C GLU A 194 -10.46 -4.87 -8.27
N GLY A 195 -11.11 -5.61 -7.36
CA GLY A 195 -11.45 -7.02 -7.56
C GLY A 195 -10.27 -7.97 -7.41
N ILE A 196 -9.18 -7.54 -6.76
CA ILE A 196 -8.00 -8.35 -6.52
C ILE A 196 -8.05 -8.94 -5.12
N ASN A 197 -8.21 -10.26 -5.05
CA ASN A 197 -8.25 -11.04 -3.82
C ASN A 197 -7.08 -12.04 -3.83
N PRO A 198 -5.90 -11.65 -3.31
CA PRO A 198 -4.69 -12.46 -3.45
C PRO A 198 -4.87 -13.81 -2.77
N GLU A 199 -4.60 -14.90 -3.51
CA GLU A 199 -4.78 -16.28 -3.03
C GLU A 199 -6.17 -16.60 -2.45
N GLU A 200 -7.20 -15.86 -2.89
CA GLU A 200 -8.58 -16.03 -2.40
C GLU A 200 -8.68 -15.97 -0.87
N ILE A 201 -7.93 -15.06 -0.24
CA ILE A 201 -7.89 -14.94 1.23
C ILE A 201 -9.21 -14.47 1.82
N VAL A 202 -10.09 -13.81 1.06
CA VAL A 202 -11.46 -13.44 1.49
C VAL A 202 -12.49 -14.29 0.73
N ASP A 203 -13.31 -15.07 1.43
CA ASP A 203 -14.40 -15.85 0.83
C ASP A 203 -15.64 -14.97 0.56
N LYS A 204 -16.62 -15.52 -0.16
CA LYS A 204 -17.87 -14.84 -0.54
C LYS A 204 -18.72 -14.41 0.65
N ASP A 205 -18.57 -15.04 1.81
CA ASP A 205 -19.25 -14.67 3.05
C ASP A 205 -18.47 -13.62 3.86
N GLY A 206 -17.36 -13.11 3.31
CA GLY A 206 -16.50 -12.11 3.94
C GLY A 206 -15.51 -12.70 4.96
N ARG A 207 -15.50 -14.01 5.18
CA ARG A 207 -14.51 -14.64 6.08
C ARG A 207 -13.15 -14.76 5.45
N PHE A 208 -12.12 -14.70 6.28
CA PHE A 208 -10.81 -15.10 5.83
C PHE A 208 -10.71 -16.62 5.66
N THR A 209 -10.09 -17.06 4.55
CA THR A 209 -9.87 -18.49 4.25
C THR A 209 -8.61 -19.05 4.90
N LYS A 210 -7.79 -18.17 5.50
CA LYS A 210 -6.57 -18.50 6.24
C LYS A 210 -6.64 -17.91 7.65
N TYR A 211 -5.78 -18.41 8.54
CA TYR A 211 -5.67 -17.88 9.89
C TYR A 211 -4.85 -16.58 9.89
N PHE A 212 -5.50 -15.47 10.23
CA PHE A 212 -4.90 -14.14 10.41
C PHE A 212 -5.07 -13.64 11.84
N GLY A 213 -4.84 -14.54 12.81
CA GLY A 213 -5.04 -14.22 14.23
C GLY A 213 -6.50 -14.35 14.62
N ASP A 214 -6.91 -13.54 15.60
CA ASP A 214 -8.30 -13.47 16.06
C ASP A 214 -9.21 -12.73 15.07
N ASN A 215 -8.64 -12.04 14.09
CA ASN A 215 -9.40 -11.45 13.00
C ASN A 215 -9.84 -12.53 11.99
N MET A 216 -11.16 -12.79 11.94
CA MET A 216 -11.75 -13.85 11.12
C MET A 216 -12.48 -13.33 9.88
N PHE A 217 -12.67 -12.02 9.74
CA PHE A 217 -13.49 -11.42 8.69
C PHE A 217 -12.79 -10.23 8.06
N PHE A 218 -13.03 -10.03 6.77
CA PHE A 218 -12.73 -8.78 6.11
C PHE A 218 -13.75 -7.73 6.58
N ASP A 219 -13.31 -6.81 7.42
CA ASP A 219 -14.17 -5.92 8.18
C ASP A 219 -13.72 -4.45 8.10
N ARG A 220 -14.21 -3.66 9.05
CA ARG A 220 -13.97 -2.24 9.17
C ARG A 220 -12.49 -1.84 9.06
N ALA A 221 -11.57 -2.62 9.66
CA ALA A 221 -10.15 -2.27 9.65
C ALA A 221 -9.56 -2.37 8.25
N GLU A 222 -9.79 -3.48 7.54
CA GLU A 222 -9.32 -3.66 6.17
C GLU A 222 -9.95 -2.66 5.20
N LYS A 223 -11.26 -2.40 5.36
CA LYS A 223 -11.98 -1.42 4.55
C LYS A 223 -11.43 0.00 4.73
N LEU A 224 -11.05 0.37 5.95
CA LEU A 224 -10.46 1.69 6.20
C LEU A 224 -9.12 1.84 5.47
N ILE A 225 -8.24 0.84 5.50
CA ILE A 225 -6.97 0.89 4.78
C ILE A 225 -7.20 1.14 3.28
N ILE A 226 -8.17 0.44 2.68
CA ILE A 226 -8.54 0.64 1.27
C ILE A 226 -8.99 2.09 1.03
N ILE A 227 -9.85 2.64 1.89
CA ILE A 227 -10.31 4.02 1.75
C ILE A 227 -9.13 5.00 1.83
N LEU A 228 -8.22 4.81 2.79
CA LEU A 228 -7.04 5.66 2.97
C LEU A 228 -6.13 5.61 1.74
N ASP A 229 -5.80 4.41 1.24
CA ASP A 229 -5.00 4.22 0.02
C ASP A 229 -5.62 4.93 -1.18
N LYS A 230 -6.90 4.66 -1.49
CA LYS A 230 -7.55 5.29 -2.65
C LYS A 230 -7.68 6.79 -2.50
N TYR A 231 -7.98 7.28 -1.29
CA TYR A 231 -8.09 8.70 -1.02
C TYR A 231 -6.75 9.41 -1.23
N ASP A 232 -5.66 8.93 -0.63
CA ASP A 232 -4.33 9.53 -0.81
C ASP A 232 -3.87 9.43 -2.27
N ALA A 233 -4.10 8.29 -2.94
CA ALA A 233 -3.80 8.12 -4.36
C ALA A 233 -4.46 9.18 -5.25
N PHE A 234 -5.75 9.48 -5.03
CA PHE A 234 -6.45 10.53 -5.79
C PHE A 234 -5.97 11.93 -5.42
N ARG A 235 -5.63 12.17 -4.15
CA ARG A 235 -5.12 13.47 -3.69
C ARG A 235 -3.72 13.77 -4.24
N ARG A 236 -2.74 12.88 -4.00
CA ARG A 236 -1.34 13.09 -4.39
C ARG A 236 -1.16 12.87 -5.89
N ARG A 237 -1.27 11.61 -6.35
CA ARG A 237 -0.96 11.24 -7.75
C ARG A 237 -1.97 11.85 -8.71
N GLY A 238 -3.26 11.81 -8.34
CA GLY A 238 -4.33 12.34 -9.17
C GLY A 238 -4.48 13.86 -9.14
N GLY A 239 -3.80 14.55 -8.22
CA GLY A 239 -3.91 16.00 -8.00
C GLY A 239 -5.34 16.47 -7.73
N LYS A 240 -6.22 15.61 -7.20
CA LYS A 240 -7.64 15.90 -7.03
C LYS A 240 -7.87 16.71 -5.77
N GLU A 241 -8.78 17.67 -5.82
CA GLU A 241 -9.26 18.35 -4.62
C GLU A 241 -10.08 17.39 -3.73
N HIS A 242 -10.16 17.65 -2.42
CA HIS A 242 -10.74 16.73 -1.42
C HIS A 242 -12.11 16.17 -1.86
N LYS A 243 -13.06 17.05 -2.17
CA LYS A 243 -14.40 16.65 -2.62
C LYS A 243 -14.35 15.71 -3.83
N LYS A 244 -13.45 15.97 -4.78
CA LYS A 244 -13.32 15.12 -5.96
C LYS A 244 -12.66 13.78 -5.64
N ALA A 245 -11.72 13.74 -4.71
CA ALA A 245 -11.15 12.49 -4.22
C ALA A 245 -12.22 11.62 -3.54
N ILE A 246 -13.04 12.20 -2.65
CA ILE A 246 -14.17 11.50 -2.01
C ILE A 246 -15.15 10.95 -3.05
N GLU A 247 -15.56 11.75 -4.03
CA GLU A 247 -16.43 11.29 -5.13
C GLU A 247 -15.82 10.10 -5.88
N LEU A 248 -14.52 10.12 -6.17
CA LEU A 248 -13.86 9.03 -6.91
C LEU A 248 -13.69 7.75 -6.09
N VAL A 249 -13.46 7.85 -4.77
CA VAL A 249 -13.46 6.69 -3.88
C VAL A 249 -14.88 6.10 -3.79
N LYS A 250 -15.90 6.97 -3.70
CA LYS A 250 -17.30 6.54 -3.73
C LYS A 250 -17.66 5.82 -5.04
N ASP A 251 -17.28 6.38 -6.18
CA ASP A 251 -17.49 5.75 -7.50
C ASP A 251 -16.83 4.36 -7.57
N LYS A 252 -15.65 4.19 -6.94
CA LYS A 252 -14.95 2.90 -6.85
C LYS A 252 -15.71 1.87 -6.03
N ILE A 253 -16.28 2.27 -4.89
CA ILE A 253 -17.12 1.40 -4.05
C ILE A 253 -18.40 1.02 -4.82
N GLU A 254 -19.11 2.01 -5.38
CA GLU A 254 -20.39 1.81 -6.05
C GLU A 254 -20.27 0.96 -7.33
N SER A 255 -19.16 1.06 -8.05
CA SER A 255 -18.91 0.28 -9.27
C SER A 255 -18.42 -1.15 -9.02
N ASN A 256 -18.04 -1.50 -7.79
CA ASN A 256 -17.61 -2.86 -7.46
C ASN A 256 -18.80 -3.74 -7.06
N PRO A 257 -19.14 -4.80 -7.82
CA PRO A 257 -20.35 -5.58 -7.59
C PRO A 257 -20.39 -6.33 -6.24
N ASN A 258 -19.26 -6.52 -5.58
CA ASN A 258 -19.20 -7.16 -4.26
C ASN A 258 -19.43 -6.16 -3.12
N PHE A 259 -19.25 -4.86 -3.37
CA PHE A 259 -19.28 -3.81 -2.35
C PHE A 259 -20.28 -2.67 -2.64
N THR A 260 -21.01 -2.73 -3.77
CA THR A 260 -22.09 -1.79 -4.05
C THR A 260 -23.14 -1.86 -2.91
N GLY A 261 -23.32 -0.75 -2.19
CA GLY A 261 -24.23 -0.66 -1.05
C GLY A 261 -23.69 -1.25 0.26
N ASP A 262 -22.38 -1.49 0.35
CA ASP A 262 -21.70 -1.83 1.61
C ASP A 262 -21.71 -0.62 2.53
N LYS A 263 -22.55 -0.68 3.57
CA LYS A 263 -22.77 0.43 4.51
C LYS A 263 -21.52 0.81 5.29
N GLU A 264 -20.65 -0.16 5.58
CA GLU A 264 -19.46 0.09 6.38
C GLU A 264 -18.44 0.90 5.56
N PHE A 265 -18.26 0.58 4.27
CA PHE A 265 -17.49 1.42 3.35
C PHE A 265 -18.08 2.84 3.24
N GLU A 266 -19.40 2.96 3.09
CA GLU A 266 -20.07 4.26 3.00
C GLU A 266 -19.88 5.10 4.27
N GLU A 267 -20.08 4.51 5.45
CA GLU A 267 -19.92 5.15 6.76
C GLU A 267 -18.47 5.61 6.98
N LEU A 268 -17.49 4.74 6.72
CA LEU A 268 -16.07 5.07 6.83
C LEU A 268 -15.70 6.25 5.92
N LEU A 269 -16.15 6.25 4.66
CA LEU A 269 -15.86 7.33 3.72
C LEU A 269 -16.54 8.65 4.11
N ASN A 270 -17.78 8.59 4.58
CA ASN A 270 -18.51 9.77 5.06
C ASN A 270 -17.86 10.38 6.32
N ASN A 271 -17.35 9.54 7.21
CA ASN A 271 -16.64 9.98 8.42
C ASN A 271 -15.29 10.60 8.06
N LEU A 272 -14.57 10.05 7.07
CA LEU A 272 -13.36 10.66 6.51
C LEU A 272 -13.63 12.04 5.90
N ASP A 273 -14.66 12.16 5.05
CA ASP A 273 -15.09 13.46 4.48
C ASP A 273 -15.42 14.45 5.59
N THR A 274 -16.27 14.06 6.54
CA THR A 274 -16.69 14.93 7.64
C THR A 274 -15.50 15.40 8.47
N MET A 275 -14.59 14.50 8.85
CA MET A 275 -13.38 14.86 9.59
C MET A 275 -12.54 15.89 8.84
N ILE A 276 -12.25 15.66 7.55
CA ILE A 276 -11.39 16.54 6.76
C ILE A 276 -12.07 17.89 6.51
N SER A 277 -13.35 17.88 6.16
CA SER A 277 -14.15 19.07 5.89
C SER A 277 -14.32 19.96 7.13
N THR A 278 -14.44 19.38 8.32
CA THR A 278 -14.53 20.14 9.59
C THR A 278 -13.17 20.68 10.06
N ASN A 279 -12.07 20.01 9.70
CA ASN A 279 -10.70 20.40 10.05
C ASN A 279 -9.92 21.02 8.88
N ALA A 280 -10.61 21.66 7.93
CA ALA A 280 -10.03 22.12 6.65
C ALA A 280 -8.80 23.04 6.77
N LYS A 281 -8.56 23.67 7.93
CA LYS A 281 -7.34 24.47 8.17
C LYS A 281 -6.07 23.63 8.37
N THR A 282 -6.19 22.37 8.79
CA THR A 282 -5.03 21.50 9.09
C THR A 282 -4.52 20.79 7.82
N TYR A 283 -5.43 20.42 6.91
CA TYR A 283 -5.13 19.58 5.73
C TYR A 283 -4.91 20.32 4.41
N GLN A 284 -5.05 21.65 4.39
CA GLN A 284 -4.66 22.48 3.23
C GLN A 284 -3.15 22.76 3.17
N SER A 285 -2.40 22.45 4.23
CA SER A 285 -1.00 22.81 4.42
C SER A 285 0.00 21.88 3.72
N ASN A 286 -0.42 20.68 3.31
CA ASN A 286 0.44 19.68 2.69
C ASN A 286 0.20 19.62 1.16
N LYS A 287 0.34 20.77 0.48
CA LYS A 287 0.50 20.84 -0.98
C LYS A 287 1.98 20.85 -1.33
#